data_AF-A0A6I3XA83-F1
#
_entry.id   AF-A0A6I3XA83-F1
#
_cell.length_a   1.000
_cell.length_b   1.000
_cell.length_c   1.000
_cell.angle_alpha   90.00
_cell.angle_beta   90.00
_cell.angle_gamma   90.00
#
_symmetry.space_group_name_H-M   'P 1'
#
loop_
_entity.id
_entity.type
_entity.pdbx_description
1 polymer ?
#
loop_
_entity_poly.entity_id
_entity_poly.type
_entity_poly.pdbx_seq_one_letter_code
_entity_poly.pdbx_strand_id
1 'polypeptide(L)'
;MAIRLSIIIPAHNEGARLEQGLRRLEPIIDAFGRDELELIVIDDGSSDDTGLRASQLLASLPHSLVIKMEQNAGKGAALKLGASVALGRDVIITDADTAINPGQMPALLAALAGNDMAVGSRAVDGVIRYDSVLRTVAGSQFNRLVRHWTKTTLRDTQCGFKAFRLPIIRLFAIFGQVEGFAFDAEWLYLANRLGLSVATTQVTWDDVAGSSVSLGRDAWAMLKEIRDVPQTSYRTVVVRVPRGDVNREAVATACKQSRIQGVVLAHKGDEDIVVLPRDGAPGALGIAKVCGGVMGLMSIDELRGCEFEAL
;
A
#
# COMPACT_ATOMS: atom_id res chain seq x y z
N MET A 1 23.05 -4.29 6.97
CA MET A 1 21.86 -5.13 7.29
C MET A 1 20.79 -4.82 6.26
N ALA A 2 19.87 -5.76 5.99
CA ALA A 2 18.75 -5.51 5.09
C ALA A 2 17.56 -4.97 5.89
N ILE A 3 16.86 -3.96 5.37
CA ILE A 3 15.65 -3.41 5.99
C ILE A 3 14.58 -4.53 5.98
N ARG A 4 14.04 -4.87 7.14
CA ARG A 4 13.00 -5.91 7.27
C ARG A 4 11.60 -5.34 7.22
N LEU A 5 11.39 -4.11 7.68
CA LEU A 5 10.07 -3.47 7.75
C LEU A 5 10.11 -2.05 7.21
N SER A 6 9.22 -1.71 6.28
CA SER A 6 8.89 -0.32 5.96
C SER A 6 7.54 0.06 6.56
N ILE A 7 7.45 1.22 7.19
CA ILE A 7 6.19 1.81 7.64
C ILE A 7 5.90 3.03 6.76
N ILE A 8 4.78 3.02 6.05
CA ILE A 8 4.34 4.11 5.17
C ILE A 8 3.20 4.88 5.86
N ILE A 9 3.38 6.20 5.95
CA ILE A 9 2.42 7.13 6.55
C ILE A 9 2.03 8.17 5.49
N PRO A 10 0.82 8.09 4.89
CA PRO A 10 0.29 9.16 4.07
C PRO A 10 -0.18 10.31 4.98
N ALA A 11 0.12 11.55 4.60
CA ALA A 11 -0.18 12.73 5.39
C ALA A 11 -0.67 13.89 4.50
N HIS A 12 -1.79 14.52 4.87
CA HIS A 12 -2.27 15.75 4.23
C HIS A 12 -2.82 16.71 5.28
N ASN A 13 -2.12 17.82 5.50
CA ASN A 13 -2.40 18.77 6.59
C ASN A 13 -2.48 18.08 7.97
N GLU A 14 -1.46 17.27 8.25
CA GLU A 14 -1.37 16.41 9.44
C GLU A 14 -0.30 16.88 10.44
N GLY A 15 0.30 18.06 10.25
CA GLY A 15 1.48 18.51 10.99
C GLY A 15 1.35 18.40 12.51
N ALA A 16 0.18 18.74 13.06
CA ALA A 16 -0.09 18.64 14.50
C ALA A 16 -0.27 17.19 14.99
N ARG A 17 -0.87 16.31 14.17
CA ARG A 17 -1.16 14.91 14.55
C ARG A 17 0.04 13.99 14.34
N LEU A 18 0.89 14.29 13.36
CA LEU A 18 2.05 13.49 13.00
C LEU A 18 3.05 13.36 14.16
N GLU A 19 3.28 14.44 14.93
CA GLU A 19 4.20 14.37 16.08
C GLU A 19 3.72 13.36 17.14
N GLN A 20 2.44 13.41 17.50
CA GLN A 20 1.87 12.46 18.44
C GLN A 20 1.90 11.03 17.88
N GLY A 21 1.56 10.86 16.60
CA GLY A 21 1.58 9.55 15.95
C GLY A 21 2.98 8.92 15.93
N LEU A 22 4.00 9.71 15.62
CA LEU A 22 5.39 9.26 15.62
C LEU A 22 5.90 8.91 17.02
N ARG A 23 5.55 9.69 18.05
CA ARG A 23 5.86 9.33 19.45
C ARG A 23 5.26 7.98 19.85
N ARG A 24 4.06 7.65 19.36
CA ARG A 24 3.44 6.33 19.59
C ARG A 24 4.14 5.19 18.85
N LEU A 25 4.90 5.50 17.80
CA LEU A 25 5.69 4.53 17.04
C LEU A 25 7.08 4.29 17.64
N GLU A 26 7.64 5.22 18.42
CA GLU A 26 8.98 5.11 19.02
C GLU A 26 9.22 3.76 19.73
N PRO A 27 8.32 3.24 20.59
CA PRO A 27 8.54 1.96 21.26
C PRO A 27 8.64 0.78 20.28
N ILE A 28 7.92 0.85 19.16
CA ILE A 28 7.95 -0.19 18.12
C ILE A 28 9.23 -0.10 17.31
N ILE A 29 9.65 1.11 16.98
CA ILE A 29 10.91 1.37 16.28
C ILE A 29 12.09 0.84 17.10
N ASP A 30 12.11 1.12 18.41
CA ASP A 30 13.16 0.64 19.31
C ASP A 30 13.13 -0.88 19.50
N ALA A 31 11.95 -1.47 19.64
CA ALA A 31 11.80 -2.93 19.81
C ALA A 31 12.17 -3.72 18.55
N PHE A 32 11.93 -3.18 17.36
CA PHE A 32 12.25 -3.84 16.09
C PHE A 32 13.74 -3.69 15.71
N GLY A 33 14.35 -2.57 16.10
CA GLY A 33 15.72 -2.20 15.76
C GLY A 33 15.75 -1.12 14.67
N ARG A 34 16.34 0.04 15.00
CA ARG A 34 16.36 1.24 14.15
C ARG A 34 17.05 1.04 12.79
N ASP A 35 18.02 0.15 12.69
CA ASP A 35 18.74 -0.17 11.45
C ASP A 35 17.99 -1.19 10.55
N GLU A 36 16.92 -1.80 11.06
CA GLU A 36 16.14 -2.81 10.33
C GLU A 36 14.76 -2.30 9.90
N LEU A 37 14.44 -1.06 10.25
CA LEU A 37 13.17 -0.41 9.99
C LEU A 37 13.37 0.85 9.16
N GLU A 38 12.52 1.03 8.17
CA GLU A 38 12.41 2.24 7.35
C GLU A 38 11.09 2.94 7.64
N LEU A 39 11.12 4.25 7.83
CA LEU A 39 9.92 5.06 8.00
C LEU A 39 9.75 6.03 6.84
N ILE A 40 8.62 5.95 6.14
CA ILE A 40 8.32 6.73 4.94
C ILE A 40 7.08 7.59 5.21
N VAL A 41 7.24 8.90 5.16
CA VAL A 41 6.12 9.85 5.20
C VAL A 41 5.90 10.42 3.81
N ILE A 42 4.68 10.28 3.29
CA ILE A 42 4.27 10.88 2.02
C ILE A 42 3.34 12.05 2.32
N ASP A 43 3.86 13.26 2.22
CA ASP A 43 3.08 14.51 2.29
C ASP A 43 2.36 14.71 0.96
N ASP A 44 1.06 14.43 0.93
CA ASP A 44 0.14 14.53 -0.21
C ASP A 44 -0.23 16.00 -0.50
N GLY A 45 0.77 16.83 -0.74
CA GLY A 45 0.61 18.24 -1.12
C GLY A 45 -0.02 19.12 -0.04
N SER A 46 0.42 18.97 1.22
CA SER A 46 -0.07 19.79 2.33
C SER A 46 0.23 21.28 2.14
N SER A 47 -0.73 22.11 2.56
CA SER A 47 -0.59 23.58 2.61
C SER A 47 0.00 24.09 3.93
N ASP A 48 0.06 23.25 4.96
CA ASP A 48 0.66 23.54 6.25
C ASP A 48 2.15 23.09 6.33
N ASP A 49 2.70 23.02 7.54
CA ASP A 49 4.08 22.63 7.82
C ASP A 49 4.30 21.10 7.95
N THR A 50 3.34 20.26 7.51
CA THR A 50 3.41 18.78 7.62
C THR A 50 4.73 18.19 7.15
N GLY A 51 5.15 18.44 5.90
CA GLY A 51 6.39 17.88 5.37
C GLY A 51 7.66 18.37 6.08
N LEU A 52 7.66 19.62 6.56
CA LEU A 52 8.78 20.16 7.33
C LEU A 52 8.89 19.46 8.70
N ARG A 53 7.76 19.31 9.40
CA ARG A 53 7.69 18.60 10.68
C ARG A 53 8.09 17.14 10.53
N ALA A 54 7.59 16.45 9.51
CA ALA A 54 7.99 15.09 9.20
C ALA A 54 9.52 14.97 9.07
N SER A 55 10.12 15.85 8.26
CA SER A 55 11.57 15.84 8.04
C SER A 55 12.36 16.04 9.35
N GLN A 56 11.90 16.92 10.24
CA GLN A 56 12.53 17.16 11.53
C GLN A 56 12.40 15.97 12.48
N LEU A 57 11.21 15.37 12.55
CA LEU A 57 10.92 14.24 13.45
C LEU A 57 11.66 12.97 13.02
N LEU A 58 11.84 12.76 11.71
CA LEU A 58 12.47 11.57 11.16
C LEU A 58 14.01 11.68 11.06
N ALA A 59 14.59 12.87 11.28
CA ALA A 59 16.01 13.15 11.08
C ALA A 59 16.97 12.25 11.88
N SER A 60 16.52 11.66 12.98
CA SER A 60 17.32 10.77 13.84
C SER A 60 17.28 9.30 13.43
N LEU A 61 16.44 8.92 12.47
CA LEU A 61 16.29 7.54 12.03
C LEU A 61 17.32 7.20 10.93
N PRO A 62 18.04 6.06 11.01
CA PRO A 62 19.01 5.64 10.01
C PRO A 62 18.41 5.50 8.61
N HIS A 63 17.16 5.01 8.54
CA HIS A 63 16.41 4.81 7.31
C HIS A 63 15.08 5.53 7.42
N SER A 64 15.02 6.72 6.81
CA SER A 64 13.79 7.49 6.71
C SER A 64 13.70 8.22 5.38
N LEU A 65 12.47 8.45 4.94
CA LEU A 65 12.20 9.18 3.71
C LEU A 65 10.94 10.03 3.88
N VAL A 66 11.05 11.31 3.52
CA VAL A 66 9.91 12.22 3.44
C VAL A 66 9.80 12.70 2.00
N ILE A 67 8.66 12.42 1.37
CA ILE A 67 8.37 12.92 0.02
C ILE A 67 7.16 13.84 0.08
N LYS A 68 7.32 15.07 -0.40
CA LYS A 68 6.22 16.01 -0.60
C LYS A 68 5.80 16.00 -2.07
N MET A 69 4.52 15.70 -2.30
CA MET A 69 3.87 15.80 -3.61
C MET A 69 3.55 17.25 -3.94
N GLU A 70 3.50 17.58 -5.23
CA GLU A 70 3.26 18.96 -5.71
C GLU A 70 1.87 19.47 -5.33
N GLN A 71 0.87 18.58 -5.37
CA GLN A 71 -0.52 18.86 -5.03
C GLN A 71 -1.15 17.63 -4.38
N ASN A 72 -2.26 17.84 -3.68
CA ASN A 72 -3.09 16.74 -3.17
C ASN A 72 -3.64 15.92 -4.35
N ALA A 73 -3.29 14.64 -4.38
CA ALA A 73 -3.83 13.65 -5.32
C ALA A 73 -4.64 12.56 -4.60
N GLY A 74 -4.61 12.52 -3.27
CA GLY A 74 -5.39 11.62 -2.45
C GLY A 74 -4.54 10.53 -1.79
N LYS A 75 -5.11 9.93 -0.74
CA LYS A 75 -4.45 8.92 0.10
C LYS A 75 -3.95 7.71 -0.69
N GLY A 76 -4.73 7.22 -1.65
CA GLY A 76 -4.32 6.14 -2.55
C GLY A 76 -3.08 6.52 -3.36
N ALA A 77 -3.03 7.73 -3.94
CA ALA A 77 -1.83 8.20 -4.67
C ALA A 77 -0.59 8.26 -3.76
N ALA A 78 -0.74 8.82 -2.56
CA ALA A 78 0.34 8.88 -1.57
C ALA A 78 0.86 7.48 -1.19
N LEU A 79 -0.03 6.52 -0.95
CA LEU A 79 0.34 5.14 -0.63
C LEU A 79 1.00 4.41 -1.80
N LYS A 80 0.54 4.63 -3.05
CA LYS A 80 1.19 4.08 -4.24
C LYS A 80 2.64 4.57 -4.37
N LEU A 81 2.87 5.86 -4.10
CA LEU A 81 4.21 6.44 -4.09
C LEU A 81 5.07 5.87 -2.95
N GLY A 82 4.53 5.75 -1.74
CA GLY A 82 5.24 5.13 -0.62
C GLY A 82 5.62 3.67 -0.92
N ALA A 83 4.71 2.91 -1.54
CA ALA A 83 4.95 1.51 -1.88
C ALA A 83 6.02 1.33 -2.97
N SER A 84 6.16 2.27 -3.91
CA SER A 84 7.15 2.17 -4.98
C SER A 84 8.58 2.40 -4.48
N VAL A 85 8.74 3.20 -3.41
CA VAL A 85 10.05 3.53 -2.82
C VAL A 85 10.43 2.66 -1.61
N ALA A 86 9.46 1.94 -1.01
CA ALA A 86 9.71 1.07 0.14
C ALA A 86 10.76 -0.02 -0.15
N LEU A 87 11.61 -0.28 0.84
CA LEU A 87 12.73 -1.21 0.76
C LEU A 87 12.60 -2.42 1.70
N GLY A 88 11.77 -2.32 2.73
CA GLY A 88 11.57 -3.36 3.72
C GLY A 88 10.89 -4.58 3.14
N ARG A 89 11.35 -5.78 3.53
CA ARG A 89 10.75 -7.06 3.11
C ARG A 89 9.23 -7.09 3.33
N ASP A 90 8.81 -6.61 4.49
CA ASP A 90 7.41 -6.45 4.88
C ASP A 90 7.08 -4.94 4.95
N VAL A 91 5.85 -4.57 4.63
CA VAL A 91 5.40 -3.18 4.59
C VAL A 91 4.11 -3.02 5.39
N ILE A 92 4.08 -2.07 6.32
CA ILE A 92 2.86 -1.64 7.02
C ILE A 92 2.45 -0.27 6.51
N ILE A 93 1.16 -0.09 6.23
CA ILE A 93 0.56 1.23 6.06
C ILE A 93 -0.20 1.60 7.34
N THR A 94 -0.07 2.83 7.79
CA THR A 94 -0.80 3.37 8.95
C THR A 94 -1.10 4.85 8.77
N ASP A 95 -2.16 5.32 9.41
CA ASP A 95 -2.56 6.73 9.39
C ASP A 95 -1.61 7.59 10.22
N ALA A 96 -1.48 8.89 9.86
CA ALA A 96 -0.58 9.84 10.52
C ALA A 96 -0.92 10.10 11.98
N ASP A 97 -2.19 9.95 12.37
CA ASP A 97 -2.66 10.07 13.75
C ASP A 97 -2.41 8.80 14.58
N THR A 98 -2.04 7.69 13.93
CA THR A 98 -1.94 6.35 14.54
C THR A 98 -3.15 6.01 15.40
N ALA A 99 -4.37 6.34 14.94
CA ALA A 99 -5.61 6.03 15.67
C ALA A 99 -5.73 4.55 16.05
N ILE A 100 -5.08 3.67 15.29
CA ILE A 100 -4.86 2.27 15.68
C ILE A 100 -3.53 2.18 16.43
N ASN A 101 -3.59 1.64 17.66
CA ASN A 101 -2.42 1.52 18.53
C ASN A 101 -1.27 0.75 17.83
N PRO A 102 -0.09 1.38 17.62
CA PRO A 102 1.08 0.72 17.01
C PRO A 102 1.58 -0.52 17.75
N GLY A 103 1.25 -0.67 19.03
CA GLY A 103 1.45 -1.90 19.82
C GLY A 103 0.91 -3.18 19.17
N GLN A 104 0.03 -3.04 18.18
CA GLN A 104 -0.60 -4.15 17.46
C GLN A 104 0.15 -4.54 16.17
N MET A 105 1.20 -3.80 15.77
CA MET A 105 2.03 -4.13 14.60
C MET A 105 2.66 -5.54 14.69
N PRO A 106 3.18 -6.01 15.85
CA PRO A 106 3.71 -7.36 15.95
C PRO A 106 2.68 -8.45 15.64
N ALA A 107 1.43 -8.28 16.09
CA ALA A 107 0.36 -9.23 15.80
C ALA A 107 -0.02 -9.21 14.30
N LEU A 108 -0.06 -8.02 13.70
CA LEU A 108 -0.31 -7.87 12.26
C LEU A 108 0.80 -8.52 11.41
N LEU A 109 2.08 -8.36 11.81
CA LEU A 109 3.21 -9.01 11.16
C LEU A 109 3.21 -10.52 11.35
N ALA A 110 2.81 -11.01 12.53
CA ALA A 110 2.65 -12.44 12.77
C ALA A 110 1.56 -13.03 11.85
N ALA A 111 0.45 -12.33 11.64
CA ALA A 111 -0.58 -12.71 10.68
C ALA A 111 -0.08 -12.68 9.22
N LEU A 112 0.82 -11.76 8.89
CA LEU A 112 1.44 -11.67 7.56
C LEU A 112 2.43 -12.82 7.27
N ALA A 113 3.10 -13.39 8.28
CA ALA A 113 4.20 -14.34 8.10
C ALA A 113 3.88 -15.59 7.24
N GLY A 114 2.60 -15.93 7.05
CA GLY A 114 2.14 -17.01 6.16
C GLY A 114 1.13 -16.55 5.10
N ASN A 115 0.98 -15.24 4.89
CA ASN A 115 -0.01 -14.66 3.99
C ASN A 115 0.61 -13.59 3.09
N ASP A 116 -0.08 -13.21 2.02
CA ASP A 116 0.34 -12.14 1.13
C ASP A 116 0.05 -10.75 1.69
N MET A 117 -1.01 -10.69 2.51
CA MET A 117 -1.56 -9.49 3.10
C MET A 117 -2.17 -9.82 4.47
N ALA A 118 -2.06 -8.89 5.41
CA ALA A 118 -2.78 -8.93 6.68
C ALA A 118 -3.53 -7.62 6.89
N VAL A 119 -4.77 -7.70 7.38
CA VAL A 119 -5.65 -6.54 7.55
C VAL A 119 -6.11 -6.44 8.99
N GLY A 120 -5.96 -5.26 9.58
CA GLY A 120 -6.59 -4.92 10.85
C GLY A 120 -8.12 -4.92 10.72
N SER A 121 -8.82 -5.41 11.72
CA SER A 121 -10.28 -5.37 11.78
C SER A 121 -10.72 -4.77 13.11
N ARG A 122 -11.45 -3.66 13.03
CA ARG A 122 -12.14 -3.04 14.18
C ARG A 122 -13.41 -3.79 14.56
N ALA A 123 -13.82 -4.76 13.75
CA ALA A 123 -15.04 -5.51 13.98
C ALA A 123 -14.87 -6.43 15.20
N VAL A 124 -15.67 -6.21 16.25
CA VAL A 124 -15.78 -7.09 17.43
C VAL A 124 -17.05 -7.92 17.27
N ASP A 125 -16.94 -9.25 17.38
CA ASP A 125 -18.00 -10.20 16.99
C ASP A 125 -18.53 -9.97 15.58
N GLY A 126 -17.65 -9.40 14.74
CA GLY A 126 -17.91 -9.05 13.37
C GLY A 126 -18.91 -7.90 13.16
N VAL A 127 -19.04 -7.00 14.14
CA VAL A 127 -19.73 -5.71 14.03
C VAL A 127 -18.72 -4.59 14.28
N ILE A 128 -18.72 -3.58 13.41
CA ILE A 128 -17.95 -2.34 13.62
C ILE A 128 -18.88 -1.36 14.31
N ARG A 129 -18.49 -0.88 15.49
CA ARG A 129 -19.25 0.11 16.26
C ARG A 129 -18.51 1.43 16.24
N TYR A 130 -19.22 2.49 15.89
CA TYR A 130 -18.76 3.86 16.04
C TYR A 130 -19.61 4.55 17.11
N ASP A 131 -19.09 5.63 17.69
CA ASP A 131 -19.77 6.40 18.74
C ASP A 131 -21.15 6.95 18.30
N SER A 132 -21.38 7.08 17.00
CA SER A 132 -22.66 7.46 16.43
C SER A 132 -23.38 6.26 15.80
N VAL A 133 -24.65 6.06 16.17
CA VAL A 133 -25.55 5.06 15.57
C VAL A 133 -25.70 5.29 14.07
N LEU A 134 -25.82 6.55 13.63
CA LEU A 134 -25.90 6.91 12.22
C LEU A 134 -24.63 6.54 11.46
N ARG A 135 -23.44 6.80 12.03
CA ARG A 135 -22.15 6.38 11.44
C ARG A 135 -22.03 4.87 11.38
N THR A 136 -22.53 4.16 12.41
CA THR A 136 -22.55 2.69 12.44
C THR A 136 -23.41 2.10 11.33
N VAL A 137 -24.63 2.63 11.12
CA VAL A 137 -25.51 2.17 10.04
C VAL A 137 -24.91 2.50 8.66
N ALA A 138 -24.45 3.73 8.46
CA ALA A 138 -23.86 4.17 7.20
C ALA A 138 -22.61 3.35 6.84
N GLY A 139 -21.70 3.15 7.79
CA GLY A 139 -20.50 2.33 7.62
C GLY A 139 -20.83 0.87 7.32
N SER A 140 -21.80 0.28 8.02
CA SER A 140 -22.25 -1.10 7.76
C SER A 140 -22.80 -1.27 6.34
N GLN A 141 -23.62 -0.32 5.87
CA GLN A 141 -24.19 -0.36 4.51
C GLN A 141 -23.10 -0.19 3.45
N PHE A 142 -22.17 0.73 3.68
CA PHE A 142 -21.02 0.93 2.81
C PHE A 142 -20.14 -0.33 2.73
N ASN A 143 -19.84 -0.98 3.85
CA ASN A 143 -19.08 -2.24 3.88
C ASN A 143 -19.79 -3.35 3.12
N ARG A 144 -21.12 -3.42 3.20
CA ARG A 144 -21.89 -4.41 2.43
C ARG A 144 -21.75 -4.19 0.91
N LEU A 145 -21.76 -2.94 0.46
CA LEU A 145 -21.53 -2.60 -0.95
C LEU A 145 -20.11 -2.93 -1.39
N VAL A 146 -19.11 -2.55 -0.60
CA VAL A 146 -17.71 -2.90 -0.85
C VAL A 146 -17.55 -4.42 -0.97
N ARG A 147 -18.10 -5.20 -0.03
CA ARG A 147 -18.02 -6.67 -0.08
C ARG A 147 -18.69 -7.26 -1.32
N HIS A 148 -19.83 -6.71 -1.74
CA HIS A 148 -20.52 -7.15 -2.95
C HIS A 148 -19.64 -6.96 -4.20
N TRP A 149 -19.00 -5.79 -4.35
CA TRP A 149 -18.19 -5.48 -5.53
C TRP A 149 -16.80 -6.11 -5.51
N THR A 150 -16.13 -6.08 -4.35
CA THR A 150 -14.79 -6.65 -4.17
C THR A 150 -14.81 -8.19 -4.10
N LYS A 151 -15.99 -8.77 -3.81
CA LYS A 151 -16.20 -10.20 -3.48
C LYS A 151 -15.36 -10.67 -2.28
N THR A 152 -14.93 -9.75 -1.42
CA THR A 152 -14.17 -10.10 -0.22
C THR A 152 -15.07 -10.66 0.88
N THR A 153 -14.53 -11.60 1.66
CA THR A 153 -15.19 -12.13 2.86
C THR A 153 -14.93 -11.26 4.10
N LEU A 154 -14.01 -10.30 4.00
CA LEU A 154 -13.65 -9.39 5.09
C LEU A 154 -14.83 -8.52 5.53
N ARG A 155 -14.95 -8.32 6.84
CA ARG A 155 -16.01 -7.48 7.44
C ARG A 155 -15.62 -6.02 7.57
N ASP A 156 -14.36 -5.75 7.90
CA ASP A 156 -13.79 -4.41 7.96
C ASP A 156 -12.84 -4.21 6.78
N THR A 157 -13.30 -3.48 5.77
CA THR A 157 -12.56 -3.30 4.51
C THR A 157 -11.72 -2.02 4.52
N GLN A 158 -12.11 -1.02 5.32
CA GLN A 158 -11.58 0.35 5.35
C GLN A 158 -10.73 0.61 6.59
N CYS A 159 -10.23 -0.44 7.24
CA CYS A 159 -9.25 -0.27 8.30
C CYS A 159 -7.92 0.14 7.66
N GLY A 160 -7.45 1.36 7.93
CA GLY A 160 -6.21 1.90 7.37
C GLY A 160 -4.92 1.21 7.84
N PHE A 161 -5.03 0.22 8.75
CA PHE A 161 -3.91 -0.55 9.28
C PHE A 161 -3.81 -1.90 8.57
N LYS A 162 -2.87 -1.99 7.62
CA LYS A 162 -2.67 -3.16 6.77
C LYS A 162 -1.18 -3.45 6.60
N ALA A 163 -0.84 -4.73 6.50
CA ALA A 163 0.51 -5.19 6.22
C ALA A 163 0.55 -6.02 4.94
N PHE A 164 1.68 -5.97 4.25
CA PHE A 164 1.88 -6.59 2.95
C PHE A 164 3.31 -7.12 2.84
N ARG A 165 3.50 -8.18 2.04
CA ARG A 165 4.84 -8.45 1.49
C ARG A 165 5.20 -7.35 0.48
N LEU A 166 6.46 -6.92 0.43
CA LEU A 166 6.91 -5.85 -0.48
C LEU A 166 6.48 -6.00 -1.95
N PRO A 167 6.65 -7.17 -2.61
CA PRO A 167 6.19 -7.31 -3.99
C PRO A 167 4.67 -7.12 -4.15
N ILE A 168 3.88 -7.49 -3.15
CA ILE A 168 2.42 -7.42 -3.20
C ILE A 168 1.93 -5.98 -3.14
N ILE A 169 2.45 -5.16 -2.22
CA ILE A 169 2.05 -3.74 -2.17
C ILE A 169 2.52 -2.98 -3.42
N ARG A 170 3.69 -3.35 -3.99
CA ARG A 170 4.16 -2.80 -5.27
C ARG A 170 3.25 -3.18 -6.44
N LEU A 171 2.74 -4.41 -6.51
CA LEU A 171 1.73 -4.78 -7.51
C LEU A 171 0.45 -3.94 -7.34
N PHE A 172 0.00 -3.73 -6.11
CA PHE A 172 -1.15 -2.85 -5.87
C PHE A 172 -0.87 -1.42 -6.29
N ALA A 173 0.36 -0.93 -6.12
CA ALA A 173 0.76 0.38 -6.61
C ALA A 173 0.80 0.47 -8.15
N ILE A 174 1.28 -0.57 -8.82
CA ILE A 174 1.35 -0.65 -10.29
C ILE A 174 -0.05 -0.72 -10.92
N PHE A 175 -0.93 -1.56 -10.36
CA PHE A 175 -2.24 -1.83 -10.94
C PHE A 175 -3.31 -0.84 -10.45
N GLY A 176 -3.25 -0.39 -9.20
CA GLY A 176 -4.25 0.45 -8.56
C GLY A 176 -4.52 1.76 -9.29
N GLN A 177 -5.80 2.04 -9.53
CA GLN A 177 -6.26 3.24 -10.24
C GLN A 177 -6.92 4.24 -9.30
N VAL A 178 -7.41 3.80 -8.14
CA VAL A 178 -8.06 4.67 -7.19
C VAL A 178 -7.02 5.47 -6.41
N GLU A 179 -7.15 6.79 -6.47
CA GLU A 179 -6.25 7.74 -5.80
C GLU A 179 -6.82 8.24 -4.47
N GLY A 180 -8.14 8.18 -4.30
CA GLY A 180 -8.85 8.61 -3.10
C GLY A 180 -8.95 7.53 -2.01
N PHE A 181 -9.93 7.71 -1.10
CA PHE A 181 -10.14 6.84 0.06
C PHE A 181 -10.66 5.44 -0.30
N ALA A 182 -11.19 5.20 -1.50
CA ALA A 182 -11.64 3.86 -1.90
C ALA A 182 -10.50 2.90 -2.30
N PHE A 183 -9.23 3.34 -2.22
CA PHE A 183 -8.07 2.49 -2.54
C PHE A 183 -8.08 1.18 -1.73
N ASP A 184 -8.55 1.21 -0.48
CA ASP A 184 -8.65 0.03 0.38
C ASP A 184 -9.54 -1.06 -0.25
N ALA A 185 -10.67 -0.66 -0.82
CA ALA A 185 -11.59 -1.56 -1.50
C ALA A 185 -10.98 -2.08 -2.81
N GLU A 186 -10.32 -1.21 -3.57
CA GLU A 186 -9.62 -1.60 -4.78
C GLU A 186 -8.53 -2.63 -4.49
N TRP A 187 -7.67 -2.40 -3.49
CA TRP A 187 -6.57 -3.32 -3.17
C TRP A 187 -7.08 -4.69 -2.70
N LEU A 188 -8.19 -4.72 -1.94
CA LEU A 188 -8.85 -6.00 -1.61
C LEU A 188 -9.44 -6.70 -2.83
N TYR A 189 -9.97 -5.95 -3.80
CA TYR A 189 -10.40 -6.51 -5.07
C TYR A 189 -9.22 -7.06 -5.88
N LEU A 190 -8.12 -6.33 -6.00
CA LEU A 190 -6.90 -6.78 -6.68
C LEU A 190 -6.32 -8.04 -6.01
N ALA A 191 -6.30 -8.09 -4.67
CA ALA A 191 -5.88 -9.27 -3.91
C ALA A 191 -6.72 -10.50 -4.30
N ASN A 192 -8.04 -10.36 -4.38
CA ASN A 192 -8.93 -11.43 -4.80
C ASN A 192 -8.72 -11.85 -6.26
N ARG A 193 -8.48 -10.90 -7.18
CA ARG A 193 -8.20 -11.20 -8.59
C ARG A 193 -6.89 -11.98 -8.76
N LEU A 194 -5.86 -11.63 -8.00
CA LEU A 194 -4.58 -12.34 -7.94
C LEU A 194 -4.64 -13.67 -7.18
N GLY A 195 -5.73 -13.95 -6.47
CA GLY A 195 -5.89 -15.15 -5.66
C GLY A 195 -4.99 -15.17 -4.41
N LEU A 196 -4.67 -13.99 -3.87
CA LEU A 196 -3.78 -13.83 -2.73
C LEU A 196 -4.45 -14.25 -1.42
N SER A 197 -3.63 -14.75 -0.50
CA SER A 197 -4.00 -15.07 0.87
C SER A 197 -4.08 -13.81 1.74
N VAL A 198 -5.21 -13.60 2.43
CA VAL A 198 -5.44 -12.42 3.27
C VAL A 198 -5.82 -12.84 4.68
N ALA A 199 -4.98 -12.50 5.66
CA ALA A 199 -5.25 -12.72 7.08
C ALA A 199 -5.92 -11.51 7.74
N THR A 200 -6.66 -11.74 8.82
CA THR A 200 -7.28 -10.70 9.64
C THR A 200 -6.77 -10.73 11.06
N THR A 201 -6.46 -9.56 11.62
CA THR A 201 -6.12 -9.40 13.04
C THR A 201 -7.09 -8.41 13.66
N GLN A 202 -7.67 -8.75 14.81
CA GLN A 202 -8.51 -7.81 15.55
C GLN A 202 -7.66 -6.65 16.05
N VAL A 203 -8.15 -5.42 15.88
CA VAL A 203 -7.45 -4.23 16.36
C VAL A 203 -8.32 -3.32 17.21
N THR A 204 -7.71 -2.69 18.20
CA THR A 204 -8.31 -1.61 18.98
C THR A 204 -8.14 -0.28 18.25
N TRP A 205 -9.20 0.52 18.26
CA TRP A 205 -9.24 1.86 17.69
C TRP A 205 -9.41 2.86 18.82
N ASP A 206 -8.46 3.78 18.95
CA ASP A 206 -8.53 4.89 19.87
C ASP A 206 -9.09 6.09 19.09
N ASP A 207 -10.23 6.63 19.50
CA ASP A 207 -10.82 7.78 18.79
C ASP A 207 -9.90 8.99 18.90
N VAL A 208 -9.36 9.44 17.77
CA VAL A 208 -8.57 10.66 17.67
C VAL A 208 -9.45 11.74 17.05
N ALA A 209 -9.69 12.81 17.80
CA ALA A 209 -10.52 13.91 17.35
C ALA A 209 -9.94 14.58 16.08
N GLY A 210 -10.82 14.93 15.11
CA GLY A 210 -10.45 15.70 13.92
C GLY A 210 -10.42 14.92 12.60
N SER A 211 -11.37 14.01 12.36
CA SER A 211 -11.45 13.28 11.08
C SER A 211 -11.51 14.24 9.88
N SER A 212 -10.59 14.06 8.94
CA SER A 212 -10.55 14.77 7.65
C SER A 212 -11.56 14.23 6.63
N VAL A 213 -12.24 13.12 6.95
CA VAL A 213 -13.21 12.47 6.06
C VAL A 213 -14.57 13.15 6.19
N SER A 214 -15.00 13.80 5.12
CA SER A 214 -16.32 14.39 5.01
C SER A 214 -17.39 13.33 4.69
N LEU A 215 -18.36 13.18 5.59
CA LEU A 215 -19.43 12.16 5.47
C LEU A 215 -20.34 12.34 4.23
N GLY A 216 -20.28 13.48 3.55
CA GLY A 216 -21.08 13.77 2.36
C GLY A 216 -20.30 13.56 1.05
N ARG A 217 -19.31 14.43 0.81
CA ARG A 217 -18.56 14.45 -0.46
C ARG A 217 -17.74 13.17 -0.64
N ASP A 218 -16.98 12.79 0.38
CA ASP A 218 -16.07 11.64 0.27
C ASP A 218 -16.84 10.33 0.20
N ALA A 219 -17.93 10.19 0.96
CA ALA A 219 -18.81 9.02 0.87
C ALA A 219 -19.38 8.84 -0.55
N TRP A 220 -19.82 9.91 -1.22
CA TRP A 220 -20.32 9.84 -2.59
C TRP A 220 -19.22 9.58 -3.62
N ALA A 221 -18.05 10.20 -3.46
CA ALA A 221 -16.89 9.94 -4.32
C ALA A 221 -16.48 8.48 -4.22
N MET A 222 -16.32 7.95 -3.01
CA MET A 222 -15.98 6.55 -2.76
C MET A 222 -17.01 5.60 -3.36
N LEU A 223 -18.32 5.87 -3.23
CA LEU A 223 -19.35 5.01 -3.83
C LEU A 223 -19.24 4.92 -5.35
N LYS A 224 -18.91 6.02 -6.03
CA LYS A 224 -18.66 6.01 -7.48
C LYS A 224 -17.40 5.23 -7.82
N GLU A 225 -16.30 5.49 -7.12
CA GLU A 225 -15.03 4.80 -7.30
C GLU A 225 -15.19 3.28 -7.15
N ILE A 226 -15.85 2.81 -6.10
CA ILE A 226 -16.01 1.37 -5.85
C ILE A 226 -16.92 0.71 -6.89
N ARG A 227 -17.94 1.41 -7.40
CA ARG A 227 -18.79 0.89 -8.49
C ARG A 227 -17.99 0.69 -9.78
N ASP A 228 -16.99 1.54 -10.01
CA ASP A 228 -16.19 1.54 -11.24
C ASP A 228 -15.04 0.52 -11.15
N VAL A 229 -14.55 0.18 -9.94
CA VAL A 229 -13.49 -0.84 -9.71
C VAL A 229 -13.70 -2.15 -10.48
N PRO A 230 -14.88 -2.83 -10.46
CA PRO A 230 -15.06 -4.06 -11.23
C PRO A 230 -15.02 -3.89 -12.75
N GLN A 231 -15.29 -2.67 -13.24
CA GLN A 231 -15.36 -2.32 -14.66
C GLN A 231 -13.99 -1.87 -15.19
N THR A 232 -13.08 -1.54 -14.29
CA THR A 232 -11.73 -1.08 -14.60
C THR A 232 -10.88 -2.19 -15.22
N SER A 233 -10.23 -1.86 -16.35
CA SER A 233 -9.23 -2.73 -16.97
C SER A 233 -7.88 -2.56 -16.28
N TYR A 234 -7.47 -3.57 -15.53
CA TYR A 234 -6.19 -3.61 -14.82
C TYR A 234 -5.12 -4.26 -15.69
N ARG A 235 -4.45 -3.44 -16.51
CA ARG A 235 -3.32 -3.86 -17.35
C ARG A 235 -2.12 -2.97 -17.13
N THR A 236 -0.92 -3.54 -17.27
CA THR A 236 0.33 -2.78 -17.21
C THR A 236 1.35 -3.31 -18.21
N VAL A 237 2.43 -2.56 -18.38
CA VAL A 237 3.58 -2.96 -19.20
C VAL A 237 4.38 -4.03 -18.48
N VAL A 238 4.74 -5.08 -19.21
CA VAL A 238 5.61 -6.14 -18.74
C VAL A 238 6.73 -6.41 -19.72
N VAL A 239 7.82 -6.99 -19.23
CA VAL A 239 8.86 -7.63 -20.04
C VAL A 239 8.89 -9.11 -19.68
N ARG A 240 8.61 -9.97 -20.66
CA ARG A 240 8.72 -11.43 -20.51
C ARG A 240 10.11 -11.88 -20.92
N VAL A 241 10.72 -12.72 -20.09
CA VAL A 241 12.07 -13.25 -20.26
C VAL A 241 12.00 -14.75 -19.98
N PRO A 242 12.75 -15.60 -20.70
CA PRO A 242 12.88 -17.01 -20.32
C PRO A 242 13.34 -17.16 -18.86
N ARG A 243 12.80 -18.17 -18.16
CA ARG A 243 13.09 -18.42 -16.75
C ARG A 243 14.59 -18.53 -16.49
N GLY A 244 15.09 -17.77 -15.51
CA GLY A 244 16.49 -17.82 -15.08
C GLY A 244 17.43 -16.87 -15.83
N ASP A 245 16.97 -16.23 -16.91
CA ASP A 245 17.79 -15.30 -17.71
C ASP A 245 17.69 -13.84 -17.21
N VAL A 246 16.89 -13.58 -16.17
CA VAL A 246 16.77 -12.23 -15.58
C VAL A 246 18.00 -11.90 -14.72
N ASN A 247 18.92 -11.13 -15.30
CA ASN A 247 19.99 -10.49 -14.56
C ASN A 247 19.45 -9.30 -13.74
N ARG A 248 19.30 -9.49 -12.42
CA ARG A 248 18.76 -8.49 -11.50
C ARG A 248 19.55 -7.18 -11.47
N GLU A 249 20.88 -7.24 -11.54
CA GLU A 249 21.74 -6.05 -11.52
C GLU A 249 21.56 -5.22 -12.80
N ALA A 250 21.41 -5.90 -13.94
CA ALA A 250 21.11 -5.25 -15.22
C ALA A 250 19.71 -4.61 -15.20
N VAL A 251 18.70 -5.29 -14.65
CA VAL A 251 17.35 -4.72 -14.48
C VAL A 251 17.38 -3.50 -13.56
N ALA A 252 18.06 -3.58 -12.41
CA ALA A 252 18.18 -2.46 -11.47
C ALA A 252 18.88 -1.26 -12.13
N THR A 253 19.94 -1.51 -12.91
CA THR A 253 20.64 -0.47 -13.67
C THR A 253 19.73 0.18 -14.71
N ALA A 254 18.97 -0.61 -15.47
CA ALA A 254 18.00 -0.08 -16.43
C ALA A 254 16.89 0.74 -15.76
N CYS A 255 16.36 0.25 -14.63
CA CYS A 255 15.37 0.99 -13.84
C CYS A 255 15.92 2.34 -13.37
N LYS A 256 17.16 2.37 -12.86
CA LYS A 256 17.82 3.60 -12.43
C LYS A 256 18.01 4.61 -13.56
N GLN A 257 18.43 4.15 -14.74
CA GLN A 257 18.60 5.00 -15.93
C GLN A 257 17.27 5.58 -16.42
N SER A 258 16.19 4.80 -16.32
CA SER A 258 14.85 5.22 -16.72
C SER A 258 14.01 5.83 -15.59
N ARG A 259 14.59 5.98 -14.39
CA ARG A 259 13.92 6.49 -13.18
C ARG A 259 12.63 5.73 -12.82
N ILE A 260 12.61 4.42 -13.07
CA ILE A 260 11.51 3.54 -12.69
C ILE A 260 11.80 2.95 -11.32
N GLN A 261 10.78 2.94 -10.46
CA GLN A 261 10.83 2.35 -9.13
C GLN A 261 9.64 1.40 -8.93
N GLY A 262 9.68 0.60 -7.87
CA GLY A 262 8.57 -0.28 -7.51
C GLY A 262 8.34 -1.44 -8.47
N VAL A 263 9.35 -1.85 -9.24
CA VAL A 263 9.24 -3.00 -10.16
C VAL A 263 9.09 -4.30 -9.39
N VAL A 264 8.30 -5.22 -9.94
CA VAL A 264 8.05 -6.55 -9.38
C VAL A 264 8.46 -7.61 -10.39
N LEU A 265 9.16 -8.63 -9.95
CA LEU A 265 9.43 -9.83 -10.72
C LEU A 265 8.36 -10.88 -10.39
N ALA A 266 7.65 -11.35 -11.40
CA ALA A 266 6.68 -12.43 -11.28
C ALA A 266 7.20 -13.68 -12.00
N HIS A 267 6.92 -14.84 -11.42
CA HIS A 267 7.44 -16.12 -11.88
C HIS A 267 6.29 -17.03 -12.28
N LYS A 268 6.26 -17.47 -13.55
CA LYS A 268 5.15 -18.25 -14.09
C LYS A 268 5.63 -19.31 -15.08
N GLY A 269 5.67 -20.57 -14.62
CA GLY A 269 6.14 -21.68 -15.46
C GLY A 269 7.58 -21.44 -15.92
N ASP A 270 7.77 -21.42 -17.25
CA ASP A 270 9.08 -21.24 -17.89
C ASP A 270 9.40 -19.76 -18.23
N GLU A 271 8.64 -18.81 -17.68
CA GLU A 271 8.84 -17.37 -17.89
C GLU A 271 9.06 -16.60 -16.57
N ASP A 272 9.98 -15.66 -16.64
CA ASP A 272 10.09 -14.54 -15.71
C ASP A 272 9.45 -13.29 -16.33
N ILE A 273 8.66 -12.59 -15.53
CA ILE A 273 7.85 -11.45 -15.97
C ILE A 273 8.23 -10.26 -15.11
N VAL A 274 8.95 -9.30 -15.70
CA VAL A 274 9.21 -8.01 -15.05
C VAL A 274 7.98 -7.15 -15.22
N VAL A 275 7.29 -6.85 -14.12
CA VAL A 275 6.06 -6.06 -14.05
C VAL A 275 6.41 -4.62 -13.69
N LEU A 276 6.10 -3.68 -14.57
CA LEU A 276 6.47 -2.28 -14.42
C LEU A 276 5.27 -1.39 -14.08
N PRO A 277 5.50 -0.22 -13.47
CA PRO A 277 4.52 0.87 -13.44
C PRO A 277 4.02 1.25 -14.84
N ARG A 278 2.83 1.85 -14.92
CA ARG A 278 2.13 2.14 -16.19
C ARG A 278 2.89 3.11 -17.10
N ASP A 279 3.51 4.10 -16.49
CA ASP A 279 4.40 5.07 -17.12
C ASP A 279 5.81 4.49 -17.40
N GLY A 280 6.05 3.24 -17.04
CA GLY A 280 7.32 2.53 -17.19
C GLY A 280 7.63 2.02 -18.61
N ALA A 281 6.79 2.31 -19.61
CA ALA A 281 7.03 1.86 -20.99
C ALA A 281 8.42 2.23 -21.54
N PRO A 282 8.97 3.44 -21.30
CA PRO A 282 10.32 3.79 -21.73
C PRO A 282 11.40 2.91 -21.11
N GLY A 283 11.29 2.57 -19.82
CA GLY A 283 12.28 1.70 -19.16
C GLY A 283 12.06 0.21 -19.44
N ALA A 284 10.84 -0.21 -19.77
CA ALA A 284 10.58 -1.56 -20.26
C ALA A 284 11.39 -1.87 -21.53
N LEU A 285 11.62 -0.89 -22.41
CA LEU A 285 12.48 -1.05 -23.59
C LEU A 285 13.94 -1.31 -23.19
N GLY A 286 14.44 -0.57 -22.19
CA GLY A 286 15.77 -0.77 -21.64
C GLY A 286 15.93 -2.17 -21.03
N ILE A 287 14.96 -2.58 -20.20
CA ILE A 287 14.92 -3.90 -19.56
C ILE A 287 14.86 -5.03 -20.59
N ALA A 288 13.97 -4.93 -21.58
CA ALA A 288 13.86 -5.90 -22.66
C ALA A 288 15.18 -6.06 -23.41
N LYS A 289 15.87 -4.96 -23.69
CA LYS A 289 17.17 -4.99 -24.36
C LYS A 289 18.25 -5.69 -23.53
N VAL A 290 18.34 -5.42 -22.22
CA VAL A 290 19.40 -6.00 -21.37
C VAL A 290 19.12 -7.45 -20.97
N CYS A 291 17.86 -7.86 -20.90
CA CYS A 291 17.45 -9.22 -20.55
C CYS A 291 17.14 -10.10 -21.76
N GLY A 292 17.21 -9.59 -23.00
CA GLY A 292 16.76 -10.34 -24.18
C GLY A 292 15.26 -10.67 -24.17
N GLY A 293 14.46 -9.84 -23.48
CA GLY A 293 13.04 -10.06 -23.26
C GLY A 293 12.12 -9.44 -24.32
N VAL A 294 10.83 -9.80 -24.24
CA VAL A 294 9.78 -9.27 -25.11
C VAL A 294 8.81 -8.41 -24.29
N MET A 295 8.66 -7.16 -24.70
CA MET A 295 7.68 -6.25 -24.11
C MET A 295 6.25 -6.65 -24.46
N GLY A 296 5.32 -6.39 -23.55
CA GLY A 296 3.89 -6.57 -23.79
C GLY A 296 3.02 -5.88 -22.76
N LEU A 297 1.72 -6.08 -22.89
CA LEU A 297 0.73 -5.67 -21.90
C LEU A 297 0.11 -6.91 -21.27
N MET A 298 0.07 -6.96 -19.95
CA MET A 298 -0.51 -8.06 -19.19
C MET A 298 -1.59 -7.55 -18.24
N SER A 299 -2.67 -8.30 -18.13
CA SER A 299 -3.71 -8.05 -17.14
C SER A 299 -3.37 -8.64 -15.78
N ILE A 300 -3.99 -8.11 -14.73
CA ILE A 300 -3.78 -8.63 -13.37
C ILE A 300 -4.16 -10.12 -13.23
N ASP A 301 -5.17 -10.60 -13.97
CA ASP A 301 -5.59 -12.01 -13.91
C ASP A 301 -4.55 -12.96 -14.49
N GLU A 302 -3.79 -12.50 -15.49
CA GLU A 302 -2.72 -13.28 -16.07
C GLU A 302 -1.56 -13.48 -15.08
N LEU A 303 -1.47 -12.66 -14.02
CA LEU A 303 -0.51 -12.82 -12.94
C LEU A 303 -1.01 -13.71 -11.79
N ARG A 304 -2.24 -14.22 -11.85
CA ARG A 304 -2.78 -15.11 -10.84
C ARG A 304 -1.95 -16.41 -10.75
N GLY A 305 -1.56 -16.77 -9.53
CA GLY A 305 -0.78 -17.98 -9.25
C GLY A 305 0.72 -17.84 -9.50
N CYS A 306 1.21 -16.64 -9.85
CA CYS A 306 2.65 -16.39 -9.91
C CYS A 306 3.24 -16.29 -8.50
N GLU A 307 4.52 -16.64 -8.38
CA GLU A 307 5.34 -16.21 -7.25
C GLU A 307 5.89 -14.81 -7.55
N PHE A 308 6.01 -13.97 -6.51
CA PHE A 308 6.40 -12.56 -6.68
C PHE A 308 7.59 -12.20 -5.81
N GLU A 309 8.49 -11.42 -6.40
CA GLU A 309 9.67 -10.85 -5.76
C GLU A 309 9.80 -9.37 -6.07
N ALA A 310 10.27 -8.58 -5.09
CA ALA A 310 10.58 -7.17 -5.32
C ALA A 310 12.00 -7.05 -5.91
N LEU A 311 12.15 -6.19 -6.93
CA LEU A 311 13.44 -5.86 -7.53
C LEU A 311 13.98 -4.50 -7.05
#